data_AF-A0A9P7CRP9-F1
#
_entry.id   AF-A0A9P7CRP9-F1
#
_cell.length_a   1.000
_cell.length_b   1.000
_cell.length_c   1.000
_cell.angle_alpha   90.00
_cell.angle_beta   90.00
_cell.angle_gamma   90.00
#
_symmetry.space_group_name_H-M   'P 1'
#
loop_
_entity.id
_entity.type
_entity.pdbx_description
1 polymer ?
#
loop_
_entity_poly.entity_id
_entity_poly.type
_entity_poly.pdbx_seq_one_letter_code
_entity_poly.pdbx_strand_id
1 'polypeptide(L)'
;MRGIEFKEVIPEGFKKGLKNVTWPGRGQLLDISHTKYASEGTNATWFLDGAHTIESLEVCAAWFEQALKQRKEEGHRILVFNCTHGRDSDRLLQVMSNIQPTVHFDDVVFTTNVTFKEGYTTDNTNNNVSAEEVTSVQKILATSWVTQNPAFPKDHVHVVDSIEEAVEFAVARSKQVTKRVQVLTTGSLIMVGNTLTVLGFKPQ
;
A
#
# COMPACT_ATOMS: atom_id res chain seq x y z
N MET A 1 15.04 -21.36 -19.69
CA MET A 1 16.12 -20.38 -19.42
C MET A 1 17.07 -20.42 -20.61
N ARG A 2 17.19 -19.36 -21.43
CA ARG A 2 18.21 -19.32 -22.49
C ARG A 2 19.55 -19.02 -21.81
N GLY A 3 20.39 -20.04 -21.67
CA GLY A 3 21.71 -19.97 -21.04
C GLY A 3 22.74 -19.26 -21.92
N ILE A 4 22.55 -17.96 -22.16
CA ILE A 4 23.54 -17.12 -22.82
C ILE A 4 24.46 -16.58 -21.73
N GLU A 5 25.70 -17.06 -21.74
CA GLU A 5 26.76 -16.59 -20.85
C GLU A 5 27.52 -15.47 -21.56
N PHE A 6 27.35 -14.22 -21.11
CA PHE A 6 28.11 -13.09 -21.62
C PHE A 6 29.49 -13.09 -20.97
N LYS A 7 30.55 -13.25 -21.76
CA LYS A 7 31.96 -13.28 -21.30
C LYS A 7 32.53 -11.89 -21.04
N GLU A 8 31.78 -10.83 -21.36
CA GLU A 8 32.21 -9.45 -21.17
C GLU A 8 31.99 -9.00 -19.73
N VAL A 9 32.95 -8.22 -19.21
CA VAL A 9 32.82 -7.62 -17.88
C VAL A 9 31.70 -6.59 -17.91
N ILE A 10 30.72 -6.72 -17.01
CA ILE A 10 29.63 -5.75 -16.88
C ILE A 10 30.25 -4.35 -16.62
N PRO A 11 29.95 -3.33 -17.45
CA PRO A 11 30.50 -2.00 -17.26
C PRO A 11 30.15 -1.42 -15.88
N GLU A 12 31.09 -0.72 -15.25
CA GLU A 12 30.88 -0.13 -13.91
C GLU A 12 29.68 0.84 -13.86
N GLY A 13 29.40 1.54 -14.97
CA GLY A 13 28.21 2.38 -15.09
C GLY A 13 26.90 1.60 -14.92
N PHE A 14 26.83 0.37 -15.44
CA PHE A 14 25.65 -0.50 -15.33
C PHE A 14 25.49 -1.01 -13.90
N LYS A 15 26.59 -1.44 -13.27
CA LYS A 15 26.58 -1.85 -11.86
C LYS A 15 26.13 -0.71 -10.96
N LYS A 16 26.66 0.50 -11.17
CA LYS A 16 26.28 1.71 -10.43
C LYS A 16 24.80 2.07 -10.66
N GLY A 17 24.32 1.99 -11.90
CA GLY A 17 22.92 2.19 -12.24
C GLY A 17 22.00 1.21 -11.50
N LEU A 18 22.27 -0.10 -11.63
CA LEU A 18 21.48 -1.15 -10.98
C LEU A 18 21.52 -1.07 -9.45
N LYS A 19 22.66 -0.66 -8.87
CA LYS A 19 22.79 -0.49 -7.42
C LYS A 19 21.98 0.69 -6.88
N ASN A 20 21.88 1.77 -7.66
CA ASN A 20 21.34 3.05 -7.19
C ASN A 20 19.95 3.36 -7.72
N VAL A 21 19.42 2.58 -8.66
CA VAL A 21 18.09 2.81 -9.21
C VAL A 21 17.04 2.67 -8.10
N THR A 22 16.19 3.69 -8.00
CA THR A 22 15.02 3.67 -7.13
C THR A 22 13.80 4.01 -7.97
N TRP A 23 12.73 3.26 -7.80
CA TRP A 23 11.46 3.57 -8.44
C TRP A 23 10.40 3.74 -7.35
N PRO A 24 9.97 4.98 -7.06
CA PRO A 24 8.98 5.23 -6.02
C PRO A 24 7.68 4.45 -6.26
N GLY A 25 7.17 3.80 -5.22
CA GLY A 25 5.95 2.99 -5.31
C GLY A 25 6.09 1.69 -6.11
N ARG A 26 7.31 1.15 -6.26
CA ARG A 26 7.57 -0.19 -6.82
C ARG A 26 8.43 -0.98 -5.86
N GLY A 27 7.83 -1.87 -5.07
CA GLY A 27 8.51 -2.63 -4.03
C GLY A 27 9.32 -1.74 -3.07
N GLN A 28 8.81 -0.55 -2.73
CA GLN A 28 9.52 0.44 -1.94
C GLN A 28 9.25 0.23 -0.44
N LEU A 29 10.33 0.17 0.36
CA LEU A 29 10.24 0.20 1.82
C LEU A 29 10.58 1.60 2.31
N LEU A 30 9.73 2.16 3.17
CA LEU A 30 9.88 3.50 3.72
C LEU A 30 9.65 3.49 5.23
N ASP A 31 10.72 3.73 5.98
CA ASP A 31 10.67 3.84 7.44
C ASP A 31 10.08 5.19 7.85
N ILE A 32 9.27 5.22 8.92
CA ILE A 32 8.63 6.44 9.42
C ILE A 32 9.62 7.57 9.72
N SER A 33 10.85 7.24 10.12
CA SER A 33 11.94 8.20 10.37
C SER A 33 12.38 8.98 9.12
N HIS A 34 11.98 8.54 7.92
CA HIS A 34 12.23 9.20 6.64
C HIS A 34 11.00 9.97 6.13
N THR A 35 9.96 10.14 6.94
CA THR A 35 8.69 10.79 6.56
C THR A 35 8.50 12.09 7.33
N LYS A 36 7.48 12.89 6.97
CA LYS A 36 7.10 14.08 7.76
C LYS A 36 6.71 13.74 9.22
N TYR A 37 6.42 12.47 9.52
CA TYR A 37 6.04 11.97 10.83
C TYR A 37 7.21 11.49 11.69
N ALA A 38 8.47 11.72 11.26
CA ALA A 38 9.66 11.22 11.95
C ALA A 38 9.78 11.66 13.43
N SER A 39 9.25 12.83 13.79
CA SER A 39 9.29 13.38 15.14
C SER A 39 8.20 12.83 16.07
N GLU A 40 7.28 11.99 15.58
CA GLU A 40 6.13 11.54 16.37
C GLU A 40 6.42 10.39 17.34
N GLY A 41 7.67 9.91 17.42
CA GLY A 41 8.07 8.83 18.34
C GLY A 41 7.40 7.49 18.02
N THR A 42 7.03 7.29 16.77
CA THR A 42 6.25 6.16 16.26
C THR A 42 7.15 5.10 15.61
N ASN A 43 6.61 3.89 15.43
CA ASN A 43 7.35 2.77 14.84
C ASN A 43 6.56 2.15 13.69
N ALA A 44 6.59 2.79 12.52
CA ALA A 44 5.93 2.28 11.32
C ALA A 44 6.91 2.11 10.15
N THR A 45 6.58 1.19 9.26
CA THR A 45 7.25 1.01 7.97
C THR A 45 6.20 0.79 6.89
N TRP A 46 6.26 1.59 5.84
CA TRP A 46 5.44 1.45 4.65
C TRP A 46 6.12 0.55 3.64
N PHE A 47 5.33 -0.33 3.05
CA PHE A 47 5.62 -1.20 1.93
C PHE A 47 4.71 -0.72 0.80
N LEU A 48 5.29 -0.04 -0.18
CA LEU A 48 4.57 0.72 -1.19
C LEU A 48 4.74 0.05 -2.56
N ASP A 49 3.65 -0.41 -3.15
CA ASP A 49 3.65 -0.96 -4.51
C ASP A 49 2.36 -0.64 -5.26
N GLY A 50 2.49 0.03 -6.40
CA GLY A 50 1.37 0.47 -7.24
C GLY A 50 0.73 -0.61 -8.13
N ALA A 51 0.89 -1.89 -7.80
CA ALA A 51 0.19 -3.00 -8.46
C ALA A 51 -1.33 -2.77 -8.51
N HIS A 52 -1.94 -3.05 -9.66
CA HIS A 52 -3.36 -2.80 -9.93
C HIS A 52 -3.96 -3.76 -10.97
N THR A 53 -3.25 -4.86 -11.27
CA THR A 53 -3.74 -6.02 -12.03
C THR A 53 -3.55 -7.26 -11.16
N ILE A 54 -4.18 -8.39 -11.52
CA ILE A 54 -4.03 -9.64 -10.77
C ILE A 54 -2.55 -10.07 -10.75
N GLU A 55 -1.89 -10.08 -11.91
CA GLU A 55 -0.51 -10.54 -12.06
C GLU A 55 0.47 -9.64 -11.30
N SER A 56 0.25 -8.32 -11.33
CA SER A 56 1.10 -7.39 -10.58
C SER A 56 0.87 -7.47 -9.07
N LEU A 57 -0.37 -7.73 -8.63
CA LEU A 57 -0.69 -7.94 -7.22
C LEU A 57 -0.12 -9.24 -6.68
N GLU A 58 -0.05 -10.30 -7.50
CA GLU A 58 0.61 -11.56 -7.12
C GLU A 58 2.11 -11.34 -6.87
N VAL A 59 2.77 -10.55 -7.72
CA VAL A 59 4.18 -10.17 -7.54
C VAL A 59 4.35 -9.28 -6.29
N CYS A 60 3.46 -8.30 -6.09
CA CYS A 60 3.45 -7.45 -4.90
C CYS A 60 3.28 -8.27 -3.61
N ALA A 61 2.33 -9.20 -3.58
CA ALA A 61 2.07 -10.10 -2.47
C ALA A 61 3.31 -10.94 -2.13
N ALA A 62 3.91 -11.60 -3.13
CA ALA A 62 5.11 -12.40 -2.96
C ALA A 62 6.30 -11.57 -2.46
N TRP A 63 6.47 -10.35 -2.99
CA TRP A 63 7.48 -9.40 -2.53
C TRP A 63 7.26 -9.01 -1.06
N PHE A 64 6.03 -8.71 -0.67
CA PHE A 64 5.71 -8.33 0.71
C PHE A 64 5.99 -9.48 1.68
N GLU A 65 5.53 -10.70 1.38
CA GLU A 65 5.84 -11.90 2.17
C GLU A 65 7.34 -12.12 2.32
N GLN A 66 8.11 -11.96 1.23
CA GLN A 66 9.55 -12.11 1.26
C GLN A 66 10.20 -11.03 2.13
N ALA A 67 9.77 -9.78 2.01
CA ALA A 67 10.30 -8.65 2.78
C ALA A 67 10.03 -8.83 4.28
N LEU A 68 8.85 -9.34 4.66
CA LEU A 68 8.53 -9.70 6.04
C LEU A 68 9.43 -10.82 6.58
N LYS A 69 9.63 -11.89 5.81
CA LYS A 69 10.52 -13.01 6.18
C LYS A 69 11.97 -12.57 6.35
N GLN A 70 12.47 -11.67 5.51
CA GLN A 70 13.83 -11.15 5.61
C GLN A 70 14.06 -10.31 6.86
N ARG A 71 13.05 -9.54 7.28
CA ARG A 71 13.12 -8.70 8.48
C ARG A 71 13.08 -9.52 9.78
N LYS A 72 12.49 -10.72 9.75
CA LYS A 72 12.32 -11.60 10.93
C LYS A 72 11.69 -10.88 12.13
N GLU A 73 10.87 -9.88 11.86
CA GLU A 73 10.26 -9.01 12.85
C GLU A 73 8.76 -9.30 12.89
N GLU A 74 8.24 -9.60 14.08
CA GLU A 74 6.81 -9.57 14.32
C GLU A 74 6.32 -8.12 14.25
N GLY A 75 5.19 -7.91 13.57
CA GLY A 75 4.63 -6.59 13.40
C GLY A 75 3.12 -6.61 13.47
N HIS A 76 2.54 -5.44 13.70
CA HIS A 76 1.13 -5.16 13.53
C HIS A 76 0.91 -4.78 12.06
N ARG A 77 0.22 -5.62 11.29
CA ARG A 77 0.20 -5.53 9.83
C ARG A 77 -1.08 -4.88 9.35
N ILE A 78 -0.94 -3.84 8.53
CA ILE A 78 -2.08 -3.09 7.99
C ILE A 78 -2.05 -3.21 6.46
N LEU A 79 -3.16 -3.62 5.87
CA LEU A 79 -3.37 -3.49 4.43
C LEU A 79 -4.11 -2.18 4.16
N VAL A 80 -3.55 -1.30 3.35
CA VAL A 80 -4.22 -0.13 2.77
C VAL A 80 -4.46 -0.41 1.30
N PHE A 81 -5.72 -0.51 0.89
CA PHE A 81 -6.09 -0.95 -0.45
C PHE A 81 -7.13 -0.03 -1.09
N ASN A 82 -6.99 0.18 -2.40
CA ASN A 82 -8.01 0.80 -3.24
C ASN A 82 -7.92 0.21 -4.65
N CYS A 83 -9.03 0.11 -5.37
CA CYS A 83 -9.06 -0.13 -6.81
C CYS A 83 -10.28 0.54 -7.44
N THR A 84 -10.16 1.08 -8.66
CA THR A 84 -11.18 1.95 -9.27
C THR A 84 -12.14 1.27 -10.27
N HIS A 85 -12.25 -0.06 -10.28
CA HIS A 85 -13.08 -0.76 -11.28
C HIS A 85 -13.88 -1.90 -10.64
N GLY A 86 -15.16 -1.64 -10.34
CA GLY A 86 -15.98 -2.44 -9.41
C GLY A 86 -16.24 -3.93 -9.76
N ARG A 87 -16.08 -4.39 -11.01
CA ARG A 87 -16.24 -5.84 -11.32
C ARG A 87 -14.96 -6.64 -11.08
N ASP A 88 -13.81 -5.99 -11.18
CA ASP A 88 -12.52 -6.63 -10.92
C ASP A 88 -12.05 -6.41 -9.48
N SER A 89 -12.71 -5.52 -8.72
CA SER A 89 -12.35 -5.21 -7.34
C SER A 89 -12.33 -6.45 -6.43
N ASP A 90 -13.30 -7.34 -6.57
CA ASP A 90 -13.35 -8.58 -5.79
C ASP A 90 -12.17 -9.50 -6.12
N ARG A 91 -11.85 -9.65 -7.41
CA ARG A 91 -10.77 -10.51 -7.89
C ARG A 91 -9.39 -9.96 -7.55
N LEU A 92 -9.21 -8.64 -7.66
CA LEU A 92 -7.97 -7.96 -7.26
C LEU A 92 -7.78 -8.08 -5.74
N LEU A 93 -8.83 -7.84 -4.96
CA LEU A 93 -8.78 -7.98 -3.51
C LEU A 93 -8.53 -9.44 -3.09
N GLN A 94 -9.05 -10.42 -3.84
CA GLN A 94 -8.83 -11.84 -3.58
C GLN A 94 -7.34 -12.19 -3.57
N VAL A 95 -6.50 -11.53 -4.36
CA VAL A 95 -5.04 -11.75 -4.33
C VAL A 95 -4.47 -11.40 -2.95
N MET A 96 -4.90 -10.28 -2.36
CA MET A 96 -4.50 -9.88 -1.01
C MET A 96 -5.13 -10.76 0.08
N SER A 97 -6.37 -11.19 -0.13
CA SER A 97 -7.07 -12.12 0.76
C SER A 97 -6.36 -13.49 0.82
N ASN A 98 -5.85 -13.99 -0.31
CA ASN A 98 -5.17 -15.28 -0.39
C ASN A 98 -3.89 -15.37 0.46
N ILE A 99 -3.24 -14.24 0.72
CA ILE A 99 -2.06 -14.17 1.60
C ILE A 99 -2.41 -13.92 3.07
N GLN A 100 -3.69 -13.68 3.42
CA GLN A 100 -4.09 -13.46 4.82
C GLN A 100 -3.67 -14.61 5.77
N PRO A 101 -3.74 -15.90 5.38
CA PRO A 101 -3.30 -17.00 6.25
C PRO A 101 -1.79 -17.05 6.52
N THR A 102 -0.96 -16.40 5.70
CA THR A 102 0.51 -16.38 5.85
C THR A 102 1.02 -15.05 6.39
N VAL A 103 0.41 -13.95 5.93
CA VAL A 103 0.76 -12.58 6.28
C VAL A 103 0.06 -12.12 7.53
N HIS A 104 -1.14 -12.60 7.87
CA HIS A 104 -1.89 -12.18 9.05
C HIS A 104 -1.98 -10.65 9.18
N PHE A 105 -2.70 -9.98 8.28
CA PHE A 105 -3.10 -8.60 8.49
C PHE A 105 -3.94 -8.50 9.77
N ASP A 106 -3.66 -7.47 10.58
CA ASP A 106 -4.37 -7.13 11.81
C ASP A 106 -5.45 -6.06 11.56
N ASP A 107 -5.25 -5.17 10.59
CA ASP A 107 -6.26 -4.23 10.12
C ASP A 107 -6.26 -4.14 8.59
N VAL A 108 -7.42 -3.86 8.01
CA VAL A 108 -7.55 -3.53 6.59
C VAL A 108 -8.27 -2.21 6.44
N VAL A 109 -7.69 -1.31 5.65
CA VAL A 109 -8.19 0.04 5.42
C VAL A 109 -8.46 0.20 3.93
N PHE A 110 -9.72 0.44 3.59
CA PHE A 110 -10.14 0.81 2.25
C PHE A 110 -10.26 2.33 2.16
N THR A 111 -9.53 2.93 1.21
CA THR A 111 -9.49 4.38 1.00
C THR A 111 -9.82 4.74 -0.44
N THR A 112 -9.94 6.02 -0.75
CA THR A 112 -10.23 6.56 -2.09
C THR A 112 -8.94 6.99 -2.80
N ASN A 113 -9.05 7.68 -3.94
CA ASN A 113 -7.91 8.38 -4.57
C ASN A 113 -7.81 9.86 -4.12
N VAL A 114 -8.67 10.32 -3.21
CA VAL A 114 -8.60 11.67 -2.63
C VAL A 114 -7.39 11.74 -1.70
N THR A 115 -6.46 12.64 -1.99
CA THR A 115 -5.18 12.71 -1.26
C THR A 115 -5.33 13.22 0.17
N PHE A 116 -5.95 14.38 0.35
CA PHE A 116 -6.05 15.11 1.62
C PHE A 116 -7.51 15.30 2.01
N LYS A 117 -7.79 15.37 3.32
CA LYS A 117 -9.18 15.47 3.84
C LYS A 117 -9.91 16.72 3.35
N GLU A 118 -9.20 17.85 3.24
CA GLU A 118 -9.69 19.10 2.66
C GLU A 118 -8.50 19.90 2.06
N GLY A 119 -8.69 20.56 0.92
CA GLY A 119 -7.85 21.71 0.54
C GLY A 119 -6.64 21.52 -0.38
N TYR A 120 -6.60 20.51 -1.27
CA TYR A 120 -5.60 20.50 -2.36
C TYR A 120 -6.27 20.52 -3.74
N THR A 121 -6.40 21.72 -4.30
CA THR A 121 -6.72 21.96 -5.71
C THR A 121 -5.46 21.76 -6.54
N THR A 122 -5.30 20.61 -7.18
CA THR A 122 -4.40 20.47 -8.35
C THR A 122 -4.98 19.48 -9.35
N ASP A 123 -5.63 20.04 -10.37
CA ASP A 123 -5.66 19.63 -11.78
C ASP A 123 -5.89 18.16 -12.16
N ASN A 124 -6.78 17.47 -11.46
CA ASN A 124 -7.46 16.29 -12.00
C ASN A 124 -8.97 16.34 -11.69
N THR A 125 -9.59 17.49 -12.00
CA THR A 125 -11.05 17.64 -12.00
C THR A 125 -11.67 16.78 -13.10
N ASN A 126 -11.85 15.49 -12.81
CA ASN A 126 -12.96 14.76 -13.38
C ASN A 126 -14.22 15.26 -12.65
N ASN A 127 -14.84 16.29 -13.22
CA ASN A 127 -15.87 17.16 -12.62
C ASN A 127 -17.23 16.47 -12.42
N ASN A 128 -17.27 15.20 -12.00
CA ASN A 128 -18.53 14.47 -11.89
C ASN A 128 -18.67 13.54 -10.68
N VAL A 129 -17.99 13.84 -9.58
CA VAL A 129 -18.11 13.04 -8.35
C VAL A 129 -18.44 13.98 -7.20
N SER A 130 -19.71 13.97 -6.79
CA SER A 130 -20.21 14.81 -5.69
C SER A 130 -19.65 14.30 -4.35
N ALA A 131 -19.58 15.17 -3.34
CA ALA A 131 -19.09 14.84 -2.00
C ALA A 131 -19.94 13.79 -1.22
N GLU A 132 -21.01 13.25 -1.83
CA GLU A 132 -21.78 12.10 -1.31
C GLU A 132 -21.19 10.75 -1.75
N GLU A 133 -20.18 10.77 -2.62
CA GLU A 133 -19.46 9.62 -3.19
C GLU A 133 -18.16 9.30 -2.44
N VAL A 134 -18.20 9.23 -1.11
CA VAL A 134 -17.39 8.19 -0.44
C VAL A 134 -18.00 6.87 -0.88
N THR A 135 -17.45 6.39 -1.98
CA THR A 135 -18.13 5.69 -3.06
C THR A 135 -18.54 4.29 -2.60
N SER A 136 -19.70 3.84 -3.10
CA SER A 136 -20.19 2.45 -2.98
C SER A 136 -19.07 1.40 -3.10
N VAL A 137 -18.03 1.66 -3.90
CA VAL A 137 -16.86 0.81 -4.12
C VAL A 137 -16.10 0.45 -2.84
N GLN A 138 -15.84 1.39 -1.92
CA GLN A 138 -15.03 1.14 -0.72
C GLN A 138 -15.81 0.27 0.27
N LYS A 139 -17.13 0.49 0.35
CA LYS A 139 -18.06 -0.35 1.12
C LYS A 139 -18.21 -1.74 0.48
N ILE A 140 -18.20 -1.83 -0.86
CA ILE A 140 -18.17 -3.10 -1.59
C ILE A 140 -16.87 -3.85 -1.28
N LEU A 141 -15.71 -3.18 -1.32
CA LEU A 141 -14.41 -3.76 -0.96
C LEU A 141 -14.40 -4.28 0.48
N ALA A 142 -14.91 -3.50 1.45
CA ALA A 142 -15.03 -3.94 2.83
C ALA A 142 -15.94 -5.17 2.97
N THR A 143 -17.08 -5.18 2.29
CA THR A 143 -18.01 -6.32 2.27
C THR A 143 -17.36 -7.55 1.63
N SER A 144 -16.63 -7.34 0.54
CA SER A 144 -15.89 -8.38 -0.18
C SER A 144 -14.80 -8.98 0.69
N TRP A 145 -14.02 -8.17 1.40
CA TRP A 145 -13.01 -8.65 2.35
C TRP A 145 -13.60 -9.57 3.41
N VAL A 146 -14.70 -9.15 4.05
CA VAL A 146 -15.40 -9.93 5.09
C VAL A 146 -15.97 -11.22 4.51
N THR A 147 -16.46 -11.19 3.26
CA THR A 147 -16.98 -12.37 2.57
C THR A 147 -15.86 -13.37 2.26
N GLN A 148 -14.71 -12.88 1.80
CA GLN A 148 -13.55 -13.70 1.48
C GLN A 148 -12.80 -14.19 2.72
N ASN A 149 -12.87 -13.45 3.84
CA ASN A 149 -12.23 -13.74 5.12
C ASN A 149 -13.25 -13.77 6.27
N PRO A 150 -14.13 -14.78 6.36
CA PRO A 150 -15.24 -14.78 7.31
C PRO A 150 -14.81 -14.83 8.79
N ALA A 151 -13.57 -15.25 9.08
CA ALA A 151 -13.00 -15.25 10.44
C ALA A 151 -12.30 -13.92 10.82
N PHE A 152 -12.17 -12.97 9.90
CA PHE A 152 -11.54 -11.69 10.17
C PHE A 152 -12.45 -10.79 11.02
N PRO A 153 -11.95 -10.15 12.09
CA PRO A 153 -12.77 -9.27 12.94
C PRO A 153 -13.31 -8.07 12.15
N LYS A 154 -14.63 -7.87 12.16
CA LYS A 154 -15.28 -6.82 11.35
C LYS A 154 -14.92 -5.40 11.81
N ASP A 155 -14.63 -5.23 13.10
CA ASP A 155 -14.16 -3.99 13.72
C ASP A 155 -12.71 -3.63 13.37
N HIS A 156 -12.00 -4.54 12.69
CA HIS A 156 -10.67 -4.33 12.12
C HIS A 156 -10.70 -4.02 10.61
N VAL A 157 -11.90 -3.85 10.03
CA VAL A 157 -12.11 -3.44 8.64
C VAL A 157 -12.58 -1.98 8.62
N HIS A 158 -11.78 -1.11 8.04
CA HIS A 158 -11.96 0.33 8.08
C HIS A 158 -12.21 0.87 6.68
N VAL A 159 -13.11 1.84 6.56
CA VAL A 159 -13.32 2.63 5.35
C VAL A 159 -13.05 4.08 5.71
N VAL A 160 -12.20 4.73 4.92
CA VAL A 160 -11.80 6.13 5.14
C VAL A 160 -11.91 6.91 3.84
N ASP A 161 -12.05 8.23 3.96
CA ASP A 161 -12.48 9.07 2.85
C ASP A 161 -11.29 9.57 2.02
N SER A 162 -10.10 9.56 2.60
CA SER A 162 -8.86 10.03 1.96
C SER A 162 -7.64 9.17 2.29
N ILE A 163 -6.60 9.35 1.48
CA ILE A 163 -5.30 8.70 1.67
C ILE A 163 -4.63 9.24 2.93
N GLU A 164 -4.81 10.52 3.24
CA GLU A 164 -4.37 11.13 4.49
C GLU A 164 -4.97 10.43 5.72
N GLU A 165 -6.27 10.13 5.71
CA GLU A 165 -6.90 9.36 6.79
C GLU A 165 -6.32 7.96 6.95
N ALA A 166 -6.02 7.27 5.85
CA ALA A 166 -5.40 5.96 5.90
C ALA A 166 -3.98 6.00 6.51
N VAL A 167 -3.20 7.03 6.17
CA VAL A 167 -1.86 7.25 6.74
C VAL A 167 -1.97 7.61 8.22
N GLU A 168 -2.85 8.54 8.59
CA GLU A 168 -3.08 8.91 9.99
C GLU A 168 -3.57 7.73 10.82
N PHE A 169 -4.42 6.87 10.27
CA PHE A 169 -4.84 5.63 10.93
C PHE A 169 -3.63 4.76 11.28
N ALA A 170 -2.72 4.52 10.32
CA ALA A 170 -1.53 3.72 10.56
C ALA A 170 -0.57 4.36 11.57
N VAL A 171 -0.39 5.69 11.49
CA VAL A 171 0.43 6.46 12.44
C VAL A 171 -0.18 6.39 13.84
N ALA A 172 -1.49 6.61 13.98
CA ALA A 172 -2.19 6.51 15.26
C ALA A 172 -2.10 5.09 15.83
N ARG A 173 -2.28 4.05 15.00
CA ARG A 173 -2.15 2.65 15.43
C ARG A 173 -0.74 2.37 15.96
N SER A 174 0.30 2.93 15.33
CA SER A 174 1.69 2.76 15.79
C SER A 174 2.00 3.37 17.16
N LYS A 175 1.12 4.24 17.69
CA LYS A 175 1.20 4.77 19.06
C LYS A 175 0.46 3.89 20.07
N GLN A 176 -0.47 3.04 19.60
CA GLN A 176 -1.33 2.21 20.43
C GLN A 176 -0.77 0.80 20.64
N VAL A 177 0.03 0.30 19.70
CA VAL A 177 0.60 -1.04 19.74
C VAL A 177 2.08 -1.00 20.03
N THR A 178 2.59 -2.02 20.72
CA THR A 178 4.02 -2.13 21.05
C THR A 178 4.86 -2.70 19.91
N LYS A 179 4.23 -3.48 19.02
CA LYS A 179 4.86 -4.05 17.83
C LYS A 179 5.08 -2.99 16.76
N ARG A 180 6.05 -3.19 15.88
CA ARG A 180 6.24 -2.34 14.71
C ARG A 180 5.05 -2.43 13.78
N VAL A 181 4.51 -1.29 13.36
CA VAL A 181 3.44 -1.25 12.36
C VAL A 181 4.03 -1.43 10.95
N GLN A 182 3.51 -2.41 10.21
CA GLN A 182 3.95 -2.76 8.86
C GLN A 182 2.78 -2.52 7.90
N VAL A 183 2.84 -1.44 7.11
CA VAL A 183 1.74 -0.99 6.26
C VAL A 183 1.99 -1.38 4.81
N LEU A 184 1.24 -2.31 4.24
CA LEU A 184 1.22 -2.54 2.81
C LEU A 184 0.22 -1.59 2.15
N THR A 185 0.67 -0.72 1.24
CA THR A 185 -0.21 0.17 0.47
C THR A 185 -0.14 -0.21 -1.00
N THR A 186 -1.25 -0.71 -1.56
CA THR A 186 -1.30 -1.25 -2.93
C THR A 186 -2.71 -1.21 -3.56
N GLY A 187 -2.86 -1.66 -4.80
CA GLY A 187 -4.13 -1.74 -5.54
C GLY A 187 -4.38 -0.56 -6.50
N SER A 188 -3.69 0.57 -6.32
CA SER A 188 -3.83 1.77 -7.15
C SER A 188 -2.51 2.53 -7.25
N LEU A 189 -2.03 2.73 -8.47
CA LEU A 189 -0.82 3.52 -8.72
C LEU A 189 -0.95 4.96 -8.22
N ILE A 190 -2.12 5.56 -8.44
CA ILE A 190 -2.45 6.92 -8.00
C ILE A 190 -2.43 6.99 -6.47
N MET A 191 -3.05 6.01 -5.81
CA MET A 191 -3.10 5.97 -4.34
C MET A 191 -1.70 5.83 -3.74
N VAL A 192 -0.84 4.97 -4.29
CA VAL A 192 0.53 4.79 -3.80
C VAL A 192 1.37 6.06 -3.99
N GLY A 193 1.27 6.72 -5.15
CA GLY A 193 1.94 7.99 -5.39
C GLY A 193 1.48 9.08 -4.42
N ASN A 194 0.18 9.20 -4.21
CA ASN A 194 -0.40 10.17 -3.29
C ASN A 194 -0.10 9.84 -1.81
N THR A 195 0.10 8.57 -1.47
CA THR A 195 0.58 8.15 -0.14
C THR A 195 1.97 8.72 0.13
N LEU A 196 2.88 8.69 -0.86
CA LEU A 196 4.20 9.34 -0.73
C LEU A 196 4.07 10.85 -0.50
N THR A 197 3.15 11.51 -1.21
CA THR A 197 2.85 12.95 -0.99
C THR A 197 2.39 13.22 0.44
N VAL A 198 1.46 12.42 0.96
CA VAL A 198 0.99 12.53 2.35
C VAL A 198 2.14 12.29 3.34
N LEU A 199 3.06 11.38 3.05
CA LEU A 199 4.24 11.09 3.86
C LEU A 199 5.34 12.18 3.78
N GLY A 200 5.14 13.23 2.98
CA GLY A 200 6.04 14.39 2.91
C GLY A 200 7.01 14.39 1.73
N PHE A 201 6.84 13.49 0.76
CA PHE A 201 7.65 13.47 -0.45
C PHE A 201 7.03 14.37 -1.53
N LYS A 202 7.87 15.02 -2.32
CA LYS A 202 7.39 15.77 -3.50
C LYS A 202 6.95 14.79 -4.58
N PRO A 203 5.88 15.09 -5.35
CA PRO A 203 5.59 14.37 -6.59
C PRO A 203 6.84 14.32 -7.48
N GLN A 204 7.15 13.15 -8.02
CA GLN A 204 8.28 12.95 -8.96
C GLN A 204 7.83 12.99 -10.40
#